data_AF-A0A0Q0AWJ6-F1
#
_entry.id   AF-A0A0Q0AWJ6-F1
#
_cell.length_a   1.000
_cell.length_b   1.000
_cell.length_c   1.000
_cell.angle_alpha   90.00
_cell.angle_beta   90.00
_cell.angle_gamma   90.00
#
_symmetry.space_group_name_H-M   'P 1'
#
loop_
_entity.id
_entity.type
_entity.pdbx_description
1 polymer ?
#
loop_
_entity_poly.entity_id
_entity_poly.type
_entity_poly.pdbx_seq_one_letter_code
_entity_poly.pdbx_strand_id
1 'polypeptide(L)'
;MDQTESFNQQDCLPIARLVGVTEVQGEACACSLVFELESAAGQKLNLTYGSVMEAIRFAQQQAVMAPLSEHWWARVERYDGCTF
;
A
#
# COMPACT_ATOMS: atom_id res chain seq x y z
N MET A 1 -30.38 -23.55 20.29
CA MET A 1 -29.90 -22.18 20.54
C MET A 1 -28.79 -21.97 19.54
N ASP A 2 -29.15 -21.61 18.31
CA ASP A 2 -28.20 -21.33 17.25
C ASP A 2 -28.01 -19.82 17.21
N GLN A 3 -26.99 -19.35 17.91
CA GLN A 3 -26.48 -17.99 17.73
C GLN A 3 -25.73 -18.01 16.40
N THR A 4 -26.44 -17.75 15.30
CA THR A 4 -25.82 -17.30 14.06
C THR A 4 -25.00 -16.07 14.40
N GLU A 5 -23.68 -16.24 14.37
CA GLU A 5 -22.71 -15.17 14.43
C GLU A 5 -23.09 -14.15 13.35
N SER A 6 -23.66 -13.03 13.80
CA SER A 6 -23.79 -11.83 12.98
C SER A 6 -22.37 -11.34 12.72
N PHE A 7 -21.72 -11.91 11.70
CA PHE A 7 -20.52 -11.34 11.10
C PHE A 7 -20.86 -9.91 10.73
N ASN A 8 -20.36 -8.98 11.53
CA ASN A 8 -20.67 -7.58 11.43
C ASN A 8 -20.06 -7.09 10.11
N GLN A 9 -20.88 -6.97 9.05
CA GLN A 9 -20.47 -6.49 7.71
C GLN A 9 -19.92 -5.04 7.68
N GLN A 10 -19.57 -4.47 8.84
CA GLN A 10 -18.77 -3.25 8.97
C GLN A 10 -17.28 -3.48 8.67
N ASP A 11 -16.83 -4.73 8.56
CA ASP A 11 -15.44 -5.06 8.29
C ASP A 11 -15.05 -4.79 6.83
N CYS A 12 -14.08 -3.90 6.64
CA CYS A 12 -13.35 -3.58 5.39
C CYS A 12 -13.92 -2.52 4.44
N LEU A 13 -14.53 -1.44 4.94
CA LEU A 13 -14.59 -0.22 4.12
C LEU A 13 -13.17 0.37 4.00
N PRO A 14 -12.63 0.57 2.78
CA PRO A 14 -11.32 1.17 2.60
C PRO A 14 -11.31 2.58 3.20
N ILE A 15 -10.40 2.84 4.14
CA ILE A 15 -10.28 4.11 4.87
C ILE A 15 -9.92 5.27 3.92
N ALA A 16 -9.23 4.95 2.82
CA ALA A 16 -8.95 5.87 1.73
C ALA A 16 -8.83 5.13 0.40
N ARG A 17 -9.12 5.83 -0.70
CA ARG A 17 -8.97 5.33 -2.09
C ARG A 17 -7.76 6.00 -2.75
N LEU A 18 -7.08 5.28 -3.64
CA LEU A 18 -6.09 5.87 -4.52
C LEU A 18 -6.79 6.77 -5.55
N VAL A 19 -6.44 8.06 -5.56
CA VAL A 19 -6.98 9.06 -6.48
C VAL A 19 -5.98 9.53 -7.51
N GLY A 20 -4.69 9.32 -7.28
CA GLY A 20 -3.64 9.70 -8.21
C GLY A 20 -2.29 9.08 -7.87
N VAL A 21 -1.42 9.04 -8.87
CA VAL A 21 0.01 8.79 -8.70
C VAL A 21 0.74 9.91 -9.41
N THR A 22 1.54 10.64 -8.68
CA THR A 22 2.38 11.72 -9.19
C THR A 22 3.84 11.35 -9.06
N GLU A 23 4.68 12.05 -9.82
CA GLU A 23 6.11 11.84 -9.83
C GLU A 23 6.82 13.13 -9.41
N VAL A 24 7.79 13.03 -8.51
CA VAL A 24 8.73 14.12 -8.24
C VAL A 24 9.56 14.34 -9.51
N GLN A 25 9.41 15.51 -10.11
CA GLN A 25 10.04 15.81 -11.40
C GLN A 25 11.58 15.71 -11.31
N GLY A 26 12.17 14.98 -12.26
CA GLY A 26 13.62 14.90 -12.44
C GLY A 26 14.30 13.70 -11.76
N GLU A 27 13.57 12.88 -11.01
CA GLU A 27 14.15 11.74 -10.28
C GLU A 27 14.03 10.40 -11.04
N ALA A 28 13.04 10.23 -11.94
CA ALA A 28 12.91 9.11 -12.88
C ALA A 28 13.20 7.70 -12.29
N CYS A 29 12.81 7.46 -11.04
CA CYS A 29 13.01 6.22 -10.30
C CYS A 29 11.77 5.91 -9.45
N ALA A 30 11.56 4.66 -9.00
CA ALA A 30 10.34 4.35 -8.24
C ALA A 30 10.20 5.19 -6.95
N CYS A 31 11.32 5.62 -6.33
CA CYS A 31 11.32 6.51 -5.18
C CYS A 31 10.70 7.89 -5.44
N SER A 32 10.62 8.32 -6.70
CA SER A 32 9.99 9.60 -7.07
C SER A 32 8.47 9.53 -7.07
N LEU A 33 7.88 8.33 -6.95
CA LEU A 33 6.43 8.13 -6.96
C LEU A 33 5.80 8.58 -5.63
N VAL A 34 4.77 9.42 -5.76
CA VAL A 34 3.89 9.85 -4.68
C VAL A 34 2.48 9.36 -4.99
N PHE A 35 1.92 8.56 -4.08
CA PHE A 35 0.59 7.98 -4.18
C PHE A 35 -0.39 8.87 -3.41
N GLU A 36 -1.31 9.49 -4.13
CA GLU A 36 -2.35 10.34 -3.56
C GLU A 36 -3.56 9.50 -3.19
N LEU A 37 -3.88 9.47 -1.90
CA LEU A 37 -5.05 8.81 -1.35
C LEU A 37 -6.07 9.85 -0.89
N GLU A 38 -7.36 9.55 -1.01
CA GLU A 38 -8.46 10.37 -0.51
C GLU A 38 -9.37 9.54 0.39
N SER A 39 -9.60 10.02 1.61
CA SER A 39 -10.53 9.37 2.54
C SER A 39 -11.99 9.65 2.18
N ALA A 40 -12.91 8.88 2.77
CA ALA A 40 -14.35 9.16 2.63
C ALA A 40 -14.76 10.55 3.14
N ALA A 41 -13.97 11.16 4.02
CA ALA A 41 -14.17 12.53 4.52
C ALA A 41 -13.56 13.62 3.61
N GLY A 42 -12.98 13.25 2.46
CA GLY A 42 -12.31 14.17 1.55
C GLY A 42 -10.89 14.60 1.99
N GLN A 43 -10.33 13.92 3.00
CA GLN A 43 -8.96 14.20 3.42
C GLN A 43 -7.97 13.56 2.45
N LYS A 44 -7.02 14.36 1.96
CA LYS A 44 -5.90 13.87 1.13
C LYS A 44 -4.74 13.39 1.99
N LEU A 45 -4.18 12.25 1.61
CA LEU A 45 -3.00 11.65 2.20
C LEU A 45 -2.02 11.32 1.07
N ASN A 46 -0.74 11.57 1.29
CA ASN A 46 0.31 11.24 0.32
C ASN A 46 1.16 10.13 0.92
N LEU A 47 1.36 9.05 0.17
CA LEU A 47 2.31 7.99 0.51
C LEU A 47 3.47 8.04 -0.47
N THR A 48 4.69 7.92 0.04
CA THR A 48 5.85 7.69 -0.83
C THR A 48 5.90 6.22 -1.22
N TYR A 49 6.62 5.92 -2.30
CA TYR A 49 6.95 4.55 -2.65
C TYR A 49 7.54 3.75 -1.47
N GLY A 50 8.48 4.35 -0.72
CA GLY A 50 9.05 3.73 0.48
C GLY A 50 7.98 3.36 1.51
N SER A 51 7.04 4.26 1.82
CA SER A 51 5.94 3.98 2.75
C SER A 51 5.03 2.84 2.27
N VAL A 52 4.79 2.73 0.95
CA VAL A 52 4.03 1.62 0.37
C VAL A 52 4.78 0.30 0.56
N MET A 53 6.08 0.26 0.28
CA MET A 53 6.89 -0.94 0.43
C MET A 53 7.00 -1.40 1.89
N GLU A 54 7.15 -0.46 2.82
CA GLU A 54 7.13 -0.75 4.27
C GLU A 54 5.78 -1.29 4.73
N ALA A 55 4.67 -0.70 4.26
CA ALA A 55 3.34 -1.17 4.59
C ALA A 55 3.09 -2.60 4.09
N ILE A 56 3.56 -2.94 2.88
CA ILE A 56 3.50 -4.30 2.32
C ILE A 56 4.30 -5.28 3.20
N ARG A 57 5.53 -4.92 3.57
CA ARG A 57 6.38 -5.75 4.45
C ARG A 57 5.70 -5.97 5.80
N PHE A 58 5.17 -4.92 6.40
CA PHE A 58 4.46 -4.99 7.66
C PHE A 58 3.22 -5.89 7.56
N ALA A 59 2.40 -5.74 6.52
CA ALA A 59 1.21 -6.57 6.31
C ALA A 59 1.53 -8.06 6.20
N GLN A 60 2.67 -8.42 5.58
CA GLN A 60 3.16 -9.81 5.56
C GLN A 60 3.58 -10.30 6.95
N GLN A 61 4.32 -9.47 7.71
CA GLN A 61 4.76 -9.82 9.07
C GLN A 61 3.57 -10.03 10.02
N GLN A 62 2.47 -9.29 9.82
CA GLN A 62 1.24 -9.44 10.60
C GLN A 62 0.29 -10.54 10.07
N ALA A 63 0.69 -11.27 9.03
CA ALA A 63 -0.14 -12.28 8.35
C ALA A 63 -1.50 -11.74 7.84
N VAL A 64 -1.60 -10.42 7.62
CA VAL A 64 -2.77 -9.75 6.99
C VAL A 64 -2.77 -9.99 5.48
N MET A 65 -1.59 -10.18 4.90
CA MET A 65 -1.40 -10.48 3.48
C MET A 65 -0.60 -11.78 3.34
N ALA A 66 -0.94 -12.57 2.32
CA ALA A 66 -0.16 -13.75 1.95
C ALA A 66 1.30 -13.37 1.64
N PRO A 67 2.28 -14.25 1.94
CA PRO A 67 3.66 -13.97 1.61
C PRO A 67 3.87 -13.77 0.10
N LEU A 68 4.48 -12.64 -0.27
CA LEU A 68 4.98 -12.41 -1.63
C LEU A 68 6.25 -13.24 -1.85
N SER A 69 6.43 -13.74 -3.08
CA SER A 69 7.58 -14.58 -3.42
C SER A 69 8.87 -13.77 -3.54
N GLU A 70 10.02 -14.42 -3.31
CA GLU A 70 11.34 -13.82 -3.52
C GLU A 70 11.51 -13.24 -4.94
N HIS A 71 10.92 -13.87 -5.95
CA HIS A 71 10.94 -13.37 -7.33
C HIS A 71 10.16 -12.06 -7.51
N TRP A 72 9.14 -11.82 -6.69
CA TRP A 72 8.41 -10.57 -6.69
C TRP A 72 9.29 -9.46 -6.08
N TRP A 73 9.91 -9.72 -4.93
CA TRP A 73 10.82 -8.78 -4.27
C TRP A 73 12.03 -8.43 -5.13
N ALA A 74 12.68 -9.42 -5.74
CA ALA A 74 13.80 -9.19 -6.65
C ALA A 74 13.41 -8.41 -7.92
N ARG A 75 12.13 -8.44 -8.32
CA ARG A 75 11.64 -7.60 -9.42
C ARG A 75 11.50 -6.16 -8.97
N VAL A 76 10.96 -5.93 -7.78
CA VAL A 76 10.81 -4.61 -7.18
C VAL A 76 12.18 -3.93 -7.01
N GLU A 77 13.17 -4.62 -6.43
CA GLU A 77 14.52 -4.08 -6.23
C GLU A 77 15.19 -3.58 -7.53
N ARG A 78 14.86 -4.17 -8.68
CA ARG A 78 15.39 -3.72 -9.99
C ARG A 78 14.81 -2.40 -10.46
N TYR A 79 13.60 -2.04 -10.00
CA TYR A 79 12.90 -0.82 -10.38
C TYR A 79 12.96 0.26 -9.30
N ASP A 80 13.39 -0.08 -8.07
CA ASP A 80 13.55 0.86 -6.96
C ASP A 80 14.41 2.06 -7.36
N GLY A 81 15.44 1.86 -8.20
CA GLY A 81 16.27 2.94 -8.78
C GLY A 81 17.06 3.77 -7.77
N CYS A 82 16.79 3.61 -6.47
CA CYS A 82 17.56 4.10 -5.35
C CYS A 82 18.56 3.02 -4.94
N THR A 83 19.79 3.10 -5.43
CA THR A 83 20.91 2.49 -4.73
C THR A 83 21.13 3.28 -3.44
N PHE A 84 20.91 2.65 -2.28
CA PHE A 84 21.39 3.18 -1.00
C PHE A 84 22.91 3.31 -1.01
#